data_AF-A0A7K6WV66-F1
#
_entry.id   AF-A0A7K6WV66-F1
#
_cell.length_a   1.000
_cell.length_b   1.000
_cell.length_c   1.000
_cell.angle_alpha   90.00
_cell.angle_beta   90.00
_cell.angle_gamma   90.00
#
_symmetry.space_group_name_H-M   'P 1'
#
loop_
_entity.id
_entity.type
_entity.pdbx_description
1 polymer ?
#
loop_
_entity_poly.entity_id
_entity_poly.type
_entity_poly.pdbx_seq_one_letter_code
_entity_poly.pdbx_strand_id
1 'polypeptide(L)'
;GGGWWENAIAAFLNRNYPVSWLIRDTLSTAEDFGSAVLRLAGVPIIAKVYYIVGGASPKEGMVITRNRRGPADLWPLDPLSGAWFRVETNYDHWTTPPPFDDRRTAAIKALNATGQRNINFDTLFKVLLLNSALL
;
A
#
# COMPACT_ATOMS: atom_id res chain seq x y z
N GLY A 1 -19.46 0.40 -2.52
CA GLY A 1 -20.22 0.65 -3.78
C GLY A 1 -19.54 1.77 -4.52
N GLY A 2 -19.56 1.89 -5.83
CA GLY A 2 -20.28 1.25 -6.94
C GLY A 2 -19.79 1.99 -8.19
N GLY A 3 -19.70 1.31 -9.33
CA GLY A 3 -19.06 1.86 -10.54
C GLY A 3 -18.34 0.81 -11.39
N TRP A 4 -18.69 -0.46 -11.25
CA TRP A 4 -18.10 -1.55 -12.06
C TRP A 4 -18.21 -1.25 -13.57
N TRP A 5 -19.30 -0.64 -14.02
CA TRP A 5 -19.47 -0.25 -15.42
C TRP A 5 -18.50 0.85 -15.86
N GLU A 6 -18.25 1.86 -15.03
CA GLU A 6 -17.23 2.88 -15.31
C GLU A 6 -15.82 2.26 -15.35
N ASN A 7 -15.56 1.31 -14.45
CA ASN A 7 -14.30 0.56 -14.44
C ASN A 7 -14.15 -0.27 -15.72
N ALA A 8 -15.23 -0.91 -16.18
CA ALA A 8 -15.25 -1.67 -17.43
C ALA A 8 -15.03 -0.76 -18.65
N ILE A 9 -15.72 0.37 -18.75
CA ILE A 9 -15.51 1.37 -19.81
C ILE A 9 -14.06 1.87 -19.81
N ALA A 10 -13.51 2.23 -18.64
CA ALA A 10 -12.11 2.66 -18.52
C ALA A 10 -11.13 1.56 -18.94
N ALA A 11 -11.42 0.29 -18.64
CA ALA A 11 -10.60 -0.85 -19.04
C ALA A 11 -10.62 -1.05 -20.56
N PHE A 12 -11.81 -1.07 -21.16
CA PHE A 12 -12.00 -1.50 -22.55
C PHE A 12 -11.86 -0.36 -23.57
N LEU A 13 -12.34 0.85 -23.26
CA LEU A 13 -12.30 1.99 -24.20
C LEU A 13 -11.04 2.85 -24.01
N ASN A 14 -10.65 3.14 -22.77
CA ASN A 14 -9.47 3.97 -22.48
C ASN A 14 -8.17 3.15 -22.38
N ARG A 15 -8.26 1.82 -22.47
CA ARG A 15 -7.13 0.89 -22.30
C ARG A 15 -6.36 1.09 -20.98
N ASN A 16 -7.04 1.56 -19.93
CA ASN A 16 -6.43 1.70 -18.61
C ASN A 16 -6.21 0.31 -18.00
N TYR A 17 -5.14 0.17 -17.22
CA TYR A 17 -4.84 -1.11 -16.57
C TYR A 17 -5.87 -1.44 -15.48
N PRO A 18 -6.37 -2.70 -15.43
CA PRO A 18 -6.83 -3.28 -14.17
C PRO A 18 -5.74 -3.16 -13.11
N VAL A 19 -6.11 -2.83 -11.87
CA VAL A 19 -5.13 -2.53 -10.80
C VAL A 19 -4.13 -3.68 -10.58
N SER A 20 -4.59 -4.94 -10.62
CA SER A 20 -3.72 -6.11 -10.50
C SER A 20 -2.85 -6.37 -11.73
N TRP A 21 -3.31 -5.99 -12.92
CA TRP A 21 -2.52 -6.15 -14.15
C TRP A 21 -1.37 -5.16 -14.20
N LEU A 22 -1.56 -3.94 -13.70
CA LEU A 22 -0.46 -2.98 -13.56
C LEU A 22 0.61 -3.52 -12.61
N ILE A 23 0.24 -4.21 -11.52
CA ILE A 23 1.21 -4.88 -10.64
C ILE A 23 2.00 -5.93 -11.42
N ARG A 24 1.32 -6.84 -12.13
CA ARG A 24 1.98 -7.90 -12.91
C ARG A 24 2.97 -7.33 -13.93
N ASP A 25 2.53 -6.32 -14.66
CA ASP A 25 3.32 -5.64 -15.67
C ASP A 25 4.53 -4.92 -15.04
N THR A 26 4.33 -4.21 -13.93
CA THR A 26 5.43 -3.60 -13.15
C THR A 26 6.45 -4.63 -12.69
N LEU A 27 6.01 -5.76 -12.12
CA LEU A 27 6.90 -6.85 -11.70
C LEU A 27 7.67 -7.46 -12.87
N SER A 28 7.13 -7.38 -14.09
CA SER A 28 7.77 -7.92 -15.29
C SER A 28 8.73 -6.95 -15.98
N THR A 29 8.59 -5.64 -15.76
CA THR A 29 9.29 -4.62 -16.58
C THR A 29 10.06 -3.57 -15.78
N ALA A 30 9.75 -3.35 -14.50
CA ALA A 30 10.48 -2.40 -13.68
C ALA A 30 11.83 -3.01 -13.26
N GLU A 31 12.90 -2.23 -13.41
CA GLU A 31 14.27 -2.70 -13.15
C GLU A 31 14.67 -2.49 -11.68
N ASP A 32 14.01 -1.57 -10.99
CA ASP A 32 14.34 -1.17 -9.62
C ASP A 32 13.12 -0.58 -8.88
N PHE A 33 13.31 -0.24 -7.60
CA PHE A 33 12.28 0.36 -6.76
C PHE A 33 11.76 1.69 -7.33
N GLY A 34 12.66 2.54 -7.83
CA GLY A 34 12.31 3.86 -8.36
C GLY A 34 11.39 3.77 -9.58
N SER A 35 11.77 2.95 -10.57
CA SER A 35 10.98 2.67 -11.77
C SER A 35 9.66 1.99 -11.44
N ALA A 36 9.64 1.07 -10.46
CA ALA A 36 8.40 0.45 -9.98
C ALA A 36 7.45 1.48 -9.36
N VAL A 37 7.95 2.35 -8.48
CA VAL A 37 7.15 3.43 -7.87
C VAL A 37 6.64 4.40 -8.93
N LEU A 38 7.47 4.85 -9.86
CA LEU A 38 7.06 5.75 -10.94
C LEU A 38 5.94 5.14 -11.80
N ARG A 39 6.06 3.87 -12.16
CA ARG A 39 5.03 3.16 -12.93
C ARG A 39 3.73 3.00 -12.13
N LEU A 40 3.83 2.49 -10.91
CA LEU A 40 2.68 2.28 -10.01
C LEU A 40 2.04 3.58 -9.53
N ALA A 41 2.72 4.72 -9.58
CA ALA A 41 2.15 6.03 -9.28
C ALA A 41 1.49 6.67 -10.52
N GLY A 42 2.14 6.60 -11.68
CA GLY A 42 1.78 7.40 -12.86
C GLY A 42 0.84 6.74 -13.86
N VAL A 43 0.86 5.40 -14.02
CA VAL A 43 0.08 4.74 -15.07
C VAL A 43 -1.42 4.78 -14.75
N PRO A 44 -2.30 5.21 -15.68
CA PRO A 44 -3.75 5.20 -15.48
C PRO A 44 -4.32 3.80 -15.20
N ILE A 45 -5.24 3.74 -14.25
CA ILE A 45 -5.89 2.51 -13.77
C ILE A 45 -7.41 2.68 -13.72
N ILE A 46 -8.12 1.56 -13.64
CA ILE A 46 -9.60 1.55 -13.70
C ILE A 46 -10.26 1.82 -12.34
N ALA A 47 -9.56 1.59 -11.22
CA ALA A 47 -10.11 1.74 -9.87
C ALA A 47 -9.09 2.36 -8.91
N LYS A 48 -9.56 2.91 -7.79
CA LYS A 48 -8.69 3.34 -6.69
C LYS A 48 -8.04 2.12 -6.03
N VAL A 49 -6.82 2.28 -5.51
CA VAL A 49 -6.07 1.20 -4.87
C VAL A 49 -4.97 1.79 -3.98
N TYR A 50 -4.47 0.99 -3.04
CA TYR A 50 -3.23 1.27 -2.32
C TYR A 50 -2.18 0.28 -2.80
N TYR A 51 -1.06 0.76 -3.36
CA TYR A 51 0.10 -0.10 -3.64
C TYR A 51 1.11 0.05 -2.52
N ILE A 52 1.56 -1.06 -1.94
CA ILE A 52 2.61 -1.09 -0.93
C ILE A 52 3.83 -1.72 -1.59
N VAL A 53 4.92 -0.95 -1.71
CA VAL A 53 6.12 -1.33 -2.46
C VAL A 53 7.32 -1.31 -1.52
N GLY A 54 8.13 -2.37 -1.54
CA GLY A 54 9.42 -2.43 -0.86
C GLY A 54 10.53 -2.65 -1.88
N GLY A 55 11.66 -1.96 -1.72
CA GLY A 55 12.88 -2.17 -2.47
C GLY A 55 13.92 -2.99 -1.71
N ALA A 56 15.16 -2.97 -2.19
CA ALA A 56 16.26 -3.75 -1.63
C ALA A 56 17.20 -2.90 -0.76
N SER A 57 17.13 -1.57 -0.87
CA SER A 57 18.02 -0.64 -0.17
C SER A 57 17.33 0.00 1.04
N PRO A 58 18.10 0.51 2.04
CA PRO A 58 17.52 1.27 3.14
C PRO A 58 16.62 2.40 2.66
N LYS A 59 15.50 2.60 3.36
CA LYS A 59 14.46 3.61 3.08
C LYS A 59 13.61 3.33 1.83
N GLU A 60 13.88 2.28 1.05
CA GLU A 60 13.02 1.88 -0.07
C GLU A 60 11.75 1.16 0.42
N GLY A 61 10.80 1.94 0.92
CA GLY A 61 9.46 1.47 1.24
C GLY A 61 8.48 2.61 1.02
N MET A 62 7.36 2.34 0.37
CA MET A 62 6.37 3.34 -0.01
C MET A 62 4.96 2.76 0.02
N VAL A 63 4.02 3.51 0.60
CA VAL A 63 2.59 3.32 0.33
C VAL A 63 2.15 4.37 -0.68
N ILE A 64 1.56 3.93 -1.78
CA ILE A 64 1.04 4.78 -2.86
C ILE A 64 -0.49 4.73 -2.79
N THR A 65 -1.12 5.81 -2.35
CA THR A 65 -2.58 5.95 -2.45
C THR A 65 -2.94 6.39 -3.87
N ARG A 66 -3.68 5.58 -4.62
CA ARG A 66 -3.97 5.81 -6.04
C ARG A 66 -5.41 6.20 -6.31
N ASN A 67 -5.56 7.26 -7.10
CA ASN A 67 -6.74 7.51 -7.92
C ASN A 67 -6.56 6.94 -9.34
N ARG A 68 -7.66 6.87 -10.11
CA ARG A 68 -7.67 6.36 -11.50
C ARG A 68 -6.61 7.01 -12.40
N ARG A 69 -6.29 8.29 -12.19
CA ARG A 69 -5.39 9.08 -13.06
C ARG A 69 -3.99 9.35 -12.50
N GLY A 70 -3.73 9.02 -11.24
CA GLY A 70 -2.45 9.34 -10.60
C GLY A 70 -2.47 9.11 -9.08
N PRO A 71 -1.40 9.48 -8.36
CA PRO A 71 -1.34 9.35 -6.92
C PRO A 71 -2.19 10.44 -6.24
N ALA A 72 -2.94 10.04 -5.22
CA ALA A 72 -3.50 10.98 -4.24
C ALA A 72 -2.43 11.36 -3.20
N ASP A 73 -1.55 10.41 -2.87
CA ASP A 73 -0.45 10.61 -1.92
C ASP A 73 0.68 9.59 -2.16
N LEU A 74 1.90 9.97 -1.76
CA LEU A 74 3.09 9.12 -1.72
C LEU A 74 3.65 9.15 -0.30
N TRP A 75 3.57 8.02 0.40
CA TRP A 75 3.95 7.91 1.80
C TRP A 75 5.20 7.02 1.99
N PRO A 76 6.42 7.59 1.90
CA PRO A 76 7.67 6.83 2.01
C PRO A 76 7.94 6.43 3.45
N LEU A 77 8.80 5.44 3.68
CA LEU A 77 9.46 5.26 4.97
C LEU A 77 10.26 6.52 5.32
N ASP A 78 10.30 6.85 6.61
CA ASP A 78 11.18 7.90 7.12
C ASP A 78 11.83 7.45 8.45
N PRO A 79 12.82 6.55 8.38
CA PRO A 79 13.44 6.00 9.59
C PRO A 79 14.17 7.05 10.42
N LEU A 80 14.60 8.18 9.82
CA LEU A 80 15.30 9.25 10.54
C LEU A 80 14.36 10.00 11.48
N SER A 81 13.09 10.12 11.10
CA SER A 81 12.02 10.66 11.96
C SER A 81 11.31 9.59 12.79
N GLY A 82 11.89 8.38 12.88
CA GLY A 82 11.33 7.25 13.64
C GLY A 82 10.22 6.47 12.92
N ALA A 83 9.85 6.84 11.70
CA ALA A 83 8.85 6.13 10.89
C ALA A 83 9.48 4.98 10.10
N TRP A 84 9.93 3.95 10.84
CA TRP A 84 10.61 2.77 10.29
C TRP A 84 9.68 1.71 9.69
N PHE A 85 8.35 1.88 9.78
CA PHE A 85 7.35 1.07 9.11
C PHE A 85 6.21 1.93 8.56
N ARG A 86 5.43 1.36 7.64
CA ARG A 86 4.12 1.88 7.20
C ARG A 86 3.06 0.78 7.35
N VAL A 87 1.84 1.17 7.69
CA VAL A 87 0.69 0.28 7.79
C VAL A 87 -0.44 0.87 6.94
N GLU A 88 -0.85 0.11 5.93
CA GLU A 88 -2.03 0.41 5.13
C GLU A 88 -3.00 -0.77 5.19
N THR A 89 -4.29 -0.46 5.31
CA THR A 89 -5.38 -1.44 5.33
C THR A 89 -6.29 -1.16 4.15
N ASN A 90 -7.35 -0.36 4.34
CA ASN A 90 -8.34 -0.06 3.30
C ASN A 90 -8.91 1.36 3.40
N TYR A 91 -8.22 2.29 4.05
CA TYR A 91 -8.68 3.67 4.26
C TYR A 91 -7.49 4.61 4.23
N ASP A 92 -7.68 5.86 3.83
CA ASP A 92 -6.54 6.78 3.67
C ASP A 92 -5.78 7.01 4.99
N HIS A 93 -4.45 7.09 4.93
CA HIS A 93 -3.61 7.17 6.14
C HIS A 93 -3.78 8.47 6.94
N TRP A 94 -4.14 9.56 6.25
CA TRP A 94 -4.47 10.86 6.85
C TRP A 94 -5.90 10.94 7.40
N THR A 95 -6.65 9.83 7.40
CA THR A 95 -8.01 9.77 7.94
C THR A 95 -8.10 8.84 9.14
N THR A 96 -9.09 9.09 9.99
CA THR A 96 -9.40 8.21 11.12
C THR A 96 -9.97 6.87 10.61
N PRO A 97 -9.46 5.73 11.08
CA PRO A 97 -10.07 4.42 10.82
C PRO A 97 -11.58 4.41 11.15
N PRO A 98 -12.42 3.72 10.37
CA PRO A 98 -13.82 3.54 10.73
C PRO A 98 -13.91 2.76 12.06
N PRO A 99 -14.76 3.18 13.03
CA PRO A 99 -14.82 2.54 14.35
C PRO A 99 -15.13 1.04 14.35
N PHE A 100 -15.79 0.55 13.29
CA PHE A 100 -16.15 -0.86 13.12
C PHE A 100 -15.05 -1.70 12.43
N ASP A 101 -13.97 -1.08 11.93
CA ASP A 101 -12.86 -1.76 11.26
C ASP A 101 -11.54 -0.97 11.45
N ASP A 102 -11.00 -1.00 12.68
CA ASP A 102 -9.70 -0.39 13.00
C ASP A 102 -8.56 -1.42 13.13
N ARG A 103 -8.29 -2.13 12.04
CA ARG A 103 -7.14 -3.04 11.95
C ARG A 103 -5.79 -2.29 11.98
N ARG A 104 -5.74 -1.03 11.53
CA ARG A 104 -4.50 -0.22 11.50
C ARG A 104 -3.96 0.01 12.90
N THR A 105 -4.80 0.41 13.86
CA THR A 105 -4.35 0.69 15.23
C THR A 105 -3.74 -0.55 15.90
N ALA A 106 -4.37 -1.71 15.74
CA ALA A 106 -3.85 -2.98 16.26
C ALA A 106 -2.47 -3.33 15.66
N ALA A 107 -2.33 -3.22 14.34
CA ALA A 107 -1.06 -3.48 13.65
C ALA A 107 0.05 -2.50 14.06
N ILE A 108 -0.26 -1.20 14.21
CA ILE A 108 0.70 -0.18 14.68
C ILE A 108 1.16 -0.49 16.11
N LYS A 109 0.23 -0.78 17.03
CA LYS A 109 0.57 -1.17 18.41
C LYS A 109 1.50 -2.37 18.44
N ALA A 110 1.23 -3.38 17.62
CA ALA A 110 2.03 -4.59 17.55
C ALA A 110 3.42 -4.39 16.95
N LEU A 111 3.55 -3.58 15.89
CA LEU A 111 4.84 -3.20 15.32
C LEU A 111 5.66 -2.37 16.30
N ASN A 112 5.03 -1.43 17.01
CA ASN A 112 5.69 -0.67 18.08
C ASN A 112 6.18 -1.57 19.21
N ALA A 113 5.36 -2.53 19.66
CA ALA A 113 5.74 -3.50 20.69
C ALA A 113 6.86 -4.45 20.23
N THR A 114 6.86 -4.84 18.96
CA THR A 114 7.94 -5.63 18.35
C THR A 114 9.23 -4.83 18.34
N GLY A 115 9.18 -3.59 17.86
CA GLY A 115 10.32 -2.69 17.75
C GLY A 115 11.25 -3.03 16.57
N GLN A 116 11.93 -2.00 16.06
CA GLN A 116 12.76 -2.10 14.84
C GLN A 116 13.89 -3.13 14.95
N ARG A 117 14.45 -3.36 16.15
CA ARG A 117 15.54 -4.33 16.35
C ARG A 117 15.10 -5.78 16.28
N ASN A 118 13.81 -6.06 16.51
CA ASN A 118 13.30 -7.42 16.56
C ASN A 118 12.47 -7.78 15.33
N ILE A 119 12.27 -6.86 14.38
CA ILE A 119 11.49 -7.13 13.18
C ILE A 119 12.23 -8.12 12.27
N ASN A 120 11.56 -9.23 11.97
CA ASN A 120 11.95 -10.25 11.02
C ASN A 120 10.68 -10.93 10.45
N PHE A 121 10.84 -11.94 9.60
CA PHE A 121 9.71 -12.66 9.01
C PHE A 121 8.75 -13.26 10.06
N ASP A 122 9.27 -13.86 11.13
CA ASP A 122 8.45 -14.49 12.17
C ASP A 122 7.66 -13.46 12.96
N THR A 123 8.30 -12.37 13.38
CA THR A 123 7.61 -11.32 14.13
C THR A 123 6.61 -10.56 13.26
N LEU A 124 6.91 -10.34 11.99
CA LEU A 124 5.95 -9.74 11.05
C LEU A 124 4.76 -10.66 10.83
N PHE A 125 4.99 -11.97 10.67
CA PHE A 125 3.90 -12.94 10.57
C PHE A 125 3.04 -12.96 11.84
N LYS A 126 3.64 -12.87 13.04
CA LYS A 126 2.90 -12.72 14.30
C LYS A 126 2.04 -11.47 14.33
N VAL A 127 2.54 -10.32 13.84
CA VAL A 127 1.74 -9.09 13.70
C VAL A 127 0.51 -9.33 12.81
N LEU A 128 0.67 -10.03 11.68
CA LEU A 128 -0.41 -10.31 10.73
C LEU A 128 -1.46 -11.31 11.25
N LEU A 129 -1.10 -12.17 12.20
CA LEU A 129 -2.01 -13.11 12.84
C LEU A 129 -2.83 -12.52 13.98
N LEU A 130 -2.56 -11.27 14.40
CA LEU A 130 -3.31 -10.65 15.48
C LEU A 130 -4.77 -10.48 15.11
N ASN A 131 -5.65 -11.00 15.95
CA ASN A 131 -7.07 -10.74 15.83
C ASN A 131 -7.35 -9.33 16.36
N SER A 132 -7.84 -8.45 15.48
CA SER A 132 -8.22 -7.07 15.85
C SER A 132 -9.37 -7.01 16.86
N ALA A 133 -10.07 -8.12 17.13
CA ALA A 133 -11.12 -8.21 18.15
C ALA A 133 -10.61 -8.47 19.58
N LEU A 134 -9.29 -8.62 19.79
CA LEU A 134 -8.68 -8.96 21.10
C LEU A 134 -7.74 -7.87 21.67
N LEU A 135 -7.81 -6.63 21.16
CA LEU A 135 -6.98 -5.49 21.59
C LEU A 135 -7.78 -4.21 21.84
#